data_AF-A0A6A4ZD10-F1
#
_entry.id   AF-A0A6A4ZD10-F1
#
_cell.length_a   1.000
_cell.length_b   1.000
_cell.length_c   1.000
_cell.angle_alpha   90.00
_cell.angle_beta   90.00
_cell.angle_gamma   90.00
#
_symmetry.space_group_name_H-M   'P 1'
#
loop_
_entity.id
_entity.type
_entity.pdbx_description
1 polymer ?
#
loop_
_entity_poly.entity_id
_entity_poly.type
_entity_poly.pdbx_seq_one_letter_code
_entity_poly.pdbx_strand_id
1 'polypeptide(L)'
;MQSSGFFGMTNQTIFDPISGLPPNGSTWVQAILAHAWVSVVDEAALWTSHGLTQWRTQLQNLREPQLDQSISIVNALGLAQTMKINVFQLHKRGGNEWSTAYAYAGFWNDLAWAQMFQFGLILNANSSLYHMGMSWDLDLNVGYEVTPVLTLTRLAIGPYDSIDLWLVPPPRALKELLVVFQDALFDALATTDQTIRFLTITTTNVDAAPPDWTNGNLTFFGGNPTCVYGDGLPFVQDSFGFYDACGSQTPLLIHLDATSVLFAHLATNATSPCDLVATPALAFACGIMVKATMTIFWHENVAPLVMPRIEPLITPASTSTLPLHISMMQFAATPNDTLVTLVADMLTSSTWSFFGWVTMYDWLLGHREVYAFEGDVATVTLMTRRHDYVQYQANPLELPQAA
;
A
#
# COMPACT_ATOMS: atom_id res chain seq x y z
N MET A 1 -5.14 -24.10 -24.54
CA MET A 1 -6.19 -23.08 -24.30
C MET A 1 -7.57 -23.69 -24.02
N GLN A 2 -8.03 -24.68 -24.79
CA GLN A 2 -9.36 -25.30 -24.62
C GLN A 2 -9.59 -26.06 -23.29
N SER A 3 -8.55 -26.32 -22.49
CA SER A 3 -8.63 -26.99 -21.19
C SER A 3 -8.82 -26.06 -19.98
N SER A 4 -8.89 -24.74 -20.20
CA SER A 4 -9.10 -23.76 -19.12
C SER A 4 -10.55 -23.76 -18.64
N GLY A 5 -10.77 -23.67 -17.33
CA GLY A 5 -12.10 -23.49 -16.75
C GLY A 5 -12.79 -22.19 -17.18
N PHE A 6 -12.03 -21.20 -17.66
CA PHE A 6 -12.56 -19.93 -18.19
C PHE A 6 -12.83 -19.95 -19.69
N PHE A 7 -12.46 -21.02 -20.40
CA PHE A 7 -12.52 -21.07 -21.87
C PHE A 7 -13.92 -20.79 -22.42
N GLY A 8 -14.97 -21.34 -21.79
CA GLY A 8 -16.35 -21.11 -22.23
C GLY A 8 -16.75 -19.63 -22.18
N MET A 9 -16.43 -18.94 -21.08
CA MET A 9 -16.66 -17.51 -20.94
C MET A 9 -15.82 -16.72 -21.94
N THR A 10 -14.51 -16.98 -22.03
CA THR A 10 -13.63 -16.32 -23.00
C THR A 10 -14.11 -16.50 -24.44
N ASN A 11 -14.60 -17.69 -24.79
CA ASN A 11 -15.13 -17.93 -26.13
C ASN A 11 -16.34 -17.04 -26.41
N GLN A 12 -17.33 -17.06 -25.52
CA GLN A 12 -18.57 -16.29 -25.66
C GLN A 12 -18.34 -14.77 -25.66
N THR A 13 -17.48 -14.26 -24.79
CA THR A 13 -17.39 -12.81 -24.52
C THR A 13 -16.25 -12.13 -25.28
N ILE A 14 -15.28 -12.89 -25.81
CA ILE A 14 -14.11 -12.35 -26.53
C ILE A 14 -14.00 -12.98 -27.93
N PHE A 15 -13.84 -14.30 -28.03
CA PHE A 15 -13.53 -14.93 -29.32
C PHE A 15 -14.69 -14.90 -30.32
N ASP A 16 -15.92 -15.09 -29.88
CA ASP A 16 -17.11 -15.02 -30.75
C ASP A 16 -17.30 -13.60 -31.29
N PRO A 17 -17.25 -12.52 -30.46
CA PRO A 17 -17.21 -11.15 -30.95
C PRO A 17 -16.08 -10.87 -31.95
N ILE A 18 -14.84 -11.28 -31.66
CA ILE A 18 -13.71 -11.07 -32.58
C ILE A 18 -13.93 -11.84 -33.89
N SER A 19 -14.46 -13.06 -33.84
CA SER A 19 -14.68 -13.87 -35.04
C SER A 19 -15.63 -13.21 -36.05
N GLY A 20 -16.56 -12.39 -35.56
CA GLY A 20 -17.47 -11.58 -36.39
C GLY A 20 -16.84 -10.31 -36.97
N LEU A 21 -15.64 -9.90 -36.56
CA LEU A 21 -15.00 -8.67 -37.02
C LEU A 21 -14.28 -8.85 -38.36
N PRO A 22 -14.53 -7.98 -39.36
CA PRO A 22 -13.82 -8.01 -40.64
C PRO A 22 -12.41 -7.39 -40.51
N PRO A 23 -11.47 -7.74 -41.42
CA PRO A 23 -11.62 -8.73 -42.49
C PRO A 23 -11.30 -10.18 -42.07
N ASN A 24 -10.54 -10.39 -40.98
CA ASN A 24 -9.89 -11.68 -40.67
C ASN A 24 -10.09 -12.15 -39.21
N GLY A 25 -11.15 -11.70 -38.53
CA GLY A 25 -11.37 -12.02 -37.12
C GLY A 25 -11.38 -13.51 -36.81
N SER A 26 -12.12 -14.30 -37.59
CA SER A 26 -12.18 -15.76 -37.44
C SER A 26 -10.82 -16.44 -37.66
N THR A 27 -10.07 -16.01 -38.67
CA THR A 27 -8.70 -16.49 -38.94
C THR A 27 -7.76 -16.18 -37.78
N TRP A 28 -7.86 -14.97 -37.21
CA TRP A 28 -7.06 -14.58 -36.05
C TRP A 28 -7.37 -15.45 -34.83
N VAL A 29 -8.65 -15.67 -34.51
CA VAL A 29 -9.06 -16.54 -33.40
C VAL A 29 -8.55 -17.96 -33.60
N GLN A 30 -8.67 -18.52 -34.81
CA GLN A 30 -8.13 -19.84 -35.11
C GLN A 30 -6.62 -19.91 -34.92
N ALA A 31 -5.87 -18.88 -35.33
CA ALA A 31 -4.43 -18.81 -35.12
C ALA A 31 -4.05 -18.77 -33.63
N ILE A 32 -4.79 -18.02 -32.80
CA ILE A 32 -4.60 -17.98 -31.34
C ILE A 32 -4.89 -19.34 -30.70
N LEU A 33 -5.98 -20.00 -31.11
CA LEU A 33 -6.35 -21.32 -30.56
C LEU A 33 -5.39 -22.45 -31.00
N ALA A 34 -4.83 -22.33 -32.20
CA ALA A 34 -3.84 -23.26 -32.74
C ALA A 34 -2.40 -22.95 -32.29
N HIS A 35 -2.18 -21.85 -31.56
CA HIS A 35 -0.85 -21.42 -31.13
C HIS A 35 -0.20 -22.49 -30.22
N ALA A 36 1.00 -22.93 -30.62
CA ALA A 36 1.83 -23.80 -29.81
C ALA A 36 2.66 -22.95 -28.85
N TRP A 37 2.45 -23.15 -27.56
CA TRP A 37 3.21 -22.49 -26.51
C TRP A 37 4.67 -22.92 -26.60
N VAL A 38 5.59 -21.94 -26.60
CA VAL A 38 7.02 -22.20 -26.50
C VAL A 38 7.38 -22.60 -25.06
N SER A 39 8.63 -22.99 -24.82
CA SER A 39 9.08 -23.26 -23.45
C SER A 39 9.06 -21.96 -22.63
N VAL A 40 8.90 -22.06 -21.32
CA VAL A 40 8.92 -20.89 -20.41
C VAL A 40 10.21 -20.07 -20.57
N VAL A 41 11.34 -20.74 -20.81
CA VAL A 41 12.64 -20.08 -21.02
C VAL A 41 12.65 -19.27 -22.32
N ASP A 42 12.13 -19.85 -23.41
CA ASP A 42 12.07 -19.16 -24.72
C ASP A 42 11.06 -18.01 -24.69
N GLU A 43 9.92 -18.19 -24.02
CA GLU A 43 8.91 -17.13 -23.82
C GLU A 43 9.49 -15.95 -23.04
N ALA A 44 10.15 -16.22 -21.92
CA ALA A 44 10.79 -15.19 -21.11
C ALA A 44 11.91 -14.46 -21.89
N ALA A 45 12.71 -15.19 -22.68
CA ALA A 45 13.73 -14.61 -23.54
C ALA A 45 13.10 -13.71 -24.63
N LEU A 46 12.00 -14.16 -25.24
CA LEU A 46 11.26 -13.38 -26.22
C LEU A 46 10.72 -12.08 -25.61
N TRP A 47 10.02 -12.15 -24.48
CA TRP A 47 9.51 -10.96 -23.77
C TRP A 47 10.63 -10.00 -23.39
N THR A 48 11.73 -10.52 -22.86
CA THR A 48 12.91 -9.72 -22.50
C THR A 48 13.53 -9.04 -23.72
N SER A 49 13.59 -9.72 -24.87
CA SER A 49 14.10 -9.13 -26.13
C SER A 49 13.24 -7.98 -26.64
N HIS A 50 11.98 -7.89 -26.20
CA HIS A 50 11.04 -6.80 -26.47
C HIS A 50 10.94 -5.79 -25.32
N GLY A 51 11.84 -5.84 -24.34
CA GLY A 51 11.87 -4.89 -23.20
C GLY A 51 10.84 -5.18 -22.10
N LEU A 52 10.13 -6.30 -22.17
CA LEU A 52 9.21 -6.75 -21.11
C LEU A 52 10.00 -7.50 -20.04
N THR A 53 10.56 -6.76 -19.08
CA THR A 53 11.48 -7.31 -18.05
C THR A 53 10.84 -7.46 -16.68
N GLN A 54 9.56 -7.13 -16.53
CA GLN A 54 8.90 -7.13 -15.23
C GLN A 54 7.49 -7.72 -15.31
N TRP A 55 7.21 -8.62 -14.38
CA TRP A 55 5.86 -9.05 -14.06
C TRP A 55 5.37 -8.29 -12.81
N ARG A 56 4.18 -7.68 -12.88
CA ARG A 56 3.54 -7.02 -11.76
C ARG A 56 2.11 -7.53 -11.63
N THR A 57 1.65 -7.67 -10.40
CA THR A 57 0.26 -7.97 -10.08
C THR A 57 -0.36 -6.76 -9.40
N GLN A 58 -1.60 -6.44 -9.75
CA GLN A 58 -2.36 -5.43 -9.01
C GLN A 58 -2.67 -5.94 -7.60
N LEU A 59 -2.82 -5.00 -6.67
CA LEU A 59 -3.30 -5.31 -5.34
C LEU A 59 -4.74 -5.84 -5.42
N GLN A 60 -4.94 -7.03 -4.86
CA GLN A 60 -6.26 -7.55 -4.53
C GLN A 60 -6.20 -8.13 -3.12
N ASN A 61 -7.30 -7.99 -2.38
CA ASN A 61 -7.42 -8.49 -1.02
C ASN A 61 -8.53 -9.53 -0.84
N LEU A 62 -9.00 -10.19 -1.91
CA LEU A 62 -9.88 -11.36 -1.79
C LEU A 62 -9.08 -12.59 -1.34
N ARG A 63 -7.82 -12.70 -1.74
CA ARG A 63 -6.96 -13.85 -1.45
C ARG A 63 -5.63 -13.39 -0.92
N GLU A 64 -5.26 -13.91 0.22
CA GLU A 64 -3.91 -13.75 0.74
C GLU A 64 -2.96 -14.64 -0.07
N PRO A 65 -1.86 -14.09 -0.59
CA PRO A 65 -0.92 -14.86 -1.40
C PRO A 65 -0.30 -15.97 -0.55
N GLN A 66 -0.17 -17.16 -1.14
CA GLN A 66 0.60 -18.23 -0.56
C GLN A 66 2.08 -17.83 -0.54
N LEU A 67 2.73 -17.97 0.61
CA LEU A 67 4.17 -17.72 0.77
C LEU A 67 4.80 -18.95 1.40
N ASP A 68 5.84 -19.49 0.74
CA ASP A 68 6.65 -20.60 1.26
C ASP A 68 8.12 -20.15 1.29
N GLN A 69 8.54 -19.62 2.43
CA GLN A 69 9.92 -19.17 2.66
C GLN A 69 10.67 -20.22 3.47
N SER A 70 11.83 -20.60 2.96
CA SER A 70 12.75 -21.50 3.64
C SER A 70 14.15 -20.89 3.68
N ILE A 71 14.89 -21.24 4.73
CA ILE A 71 16.32 -20.96 4.85
C ILE A 71 17.07 -22.29 4.87
N SER A 72 18.30 -22.28 4.34
CA SER A 72 19.20 -23.42 4.44
C SER A 72 20.37 -23.08 5.35
N ILE A 73 20.54 -23.88 6.40
CA ILE A 73 21.68 -23.80 7.31
C ILE A 73 22.71 -24.83 6.83
N VAL A 74 23.89 -24.35 6.46
CA VAL A 74 25.01 -25.20 6.05
C VAL A 74 26.01 -25.27 7.18
N ASN A 75 26.27 -26.46 7.71
CA ASN A 75 27.25 -26.65 8.78
C ASN A 75 28.70 -26.64 8.24
N ALA A 76 29.69 -26.68 9.14
CA ALA A 76 31.11 -26.65 8.79
C ALA A 76 31.59 -27.85 7.94
N LEU A 77 30.79 -28.93 7.85
CA LEU A 77 31.05 -30.10 7.01
C LEU A 77 30.42 -29.99 5.61
N GLY A 78 29.73 -28.87 5.31
CA GLY A 78 29.04 -28.66 4.05
C GLY A 78 27.67 -29.33 3.95
N LEU A 79 27.13 -29.86 5.05
CA LEU A 79 25.78 -30.44 5.07
C LEU A 79 24.75 -29.32 5.18
N ALA A 80 23.87 -29.23 4.19
CA ALA A 80 22.78 -28.26 4.13
C ALA A 80 21.49 -28.86 4.71
N GLN A 81 20.89 -28.16 5.68
CA GLN A 81 19.56 -28.46 6.21
C GLN A 81 18.63 -27.30 5.92
N THR A 82 17.53 -27.58 5.22
CA THR A 82 16.51 -26.57 4.89
C THR A 82 15.37 -26.64 5.90
N MET A 83 14.97 -25.49 6.43
CA MET A 83 13.82 -25.33 7.32
C MET A 83 12.92 -24.21 6.81
N LYS A 84 11.60 -24.35 7.01
CA LYS A 84 10.64 -23.31 6.65
C LYS A 84 10.57 -22.27 7.77
N ILE A 85 10.68 -21.01 7.39
CA ILE A 85 10.61 -19.87 8.32
C ILE A 85 9.30 -19.12 8.20
N ASN A 86 8.61 -19.26 7.06
CA ASN A 86 7.33 -18.63 6.85
C ASN A 86 6.47 -19.45 5.88
N VAL A 87 5.30 -19.91 6.33
CA VAL A 87 4.39 -20.70 5.50
C VAL A 87 2.96 -20.19 5.68
N PHE A 88 2.44 -19.55 4.63
CA PHE A 88 1.02 -19.23 4.53
C PHE A 88 0.40 -20.05 3.44
N GLN A 89 -0.68 -20.74 3.79
CA GLN A 89 -1.57 -21.33 2.78
C GLN A 89 -2.37 -20.23 2.13
N LEU A 90 -2.78 -20.45 0.88
CA LEU A 90 -3.70 -19.53 0.21
C LEU A 90 -5.01 -19.44 1.03
N HIS A 91 -5.25 -18.28 1.62
CA HIS A 91 -6.47 -18.00 2.37
C HIS A 91 -7.39 -17.12 1.53
N LYS A 92 -8.62 -17.58 1.31
CA LYS A 92 -9.65 -16.78 0.65
C LYS A 92 -10.43 -16.00 1.72
N ARG A 93 -10.30 -14.68 1.70
CA ARG A 93 -11.09 -13.75 2.50
C ARG A 93 -12.56 -13.79 2.08
N GLY A 94 -13.46 -13.45 3.00
CA GLY A 94 -14.90 -13.41 2.71
C GLY A 94 -15.25 -12.37 1.66
N GLY A 95 -16.39 -12.51 0.98
CA GLY A 95 -16.83 -11.51 -0.01
C GLY A 95 -16.97 -10.09 0.59
N ASN A 96 -17.45 -10.01 1.84
CA ASN A 96 -17.56 -8.76 2.59
C ASN A 96 -16.21 -8.13 2.96
N GLU A 97 -15.11 -8.86 2.78
CA GLU A 97 -13.75 -8.42 3.09
C GLU A 97 -12.99 -8.04 1.82
N TRP A 98 -13.58 -8.22 0.63
CA TRP A 98 -12.96 -7.91 -0.65
C TRP A 98 -13.15 -6.43 -1.03
N SER A 99 -12.61 -5.52 -0.23
CA SER A 99 -12.75 -4.07 -0.47
C SER A 99 -12.16 -3.65 -1.82
N THR A 100 -11.05 -4.25 -2.25
CA THR A 100 -10.39 -3.91 -3.52
C THR A 100 -11.22 -4.22 -4.77
N ALA A 101 -12.30 -5.01 -4.66
CA ALA A 101 -13.24 -5.25 -5.76
C ALA A 101 -13.84 -3.96 -6.33
N TYR A 102 -14.05 -2.95 -5.46
CA TYR A 102 -14.53 -1.65 -5.90
C TYR A 102 -13.52 -0.98 -6.85
N ALA A 103 -12.22 -1.08 -6.59
CA ALA A 103 -11.21 -0.50 -7.48
C ALA A 103 -11.17 -1.23 -8.83
N TYR A 104 -10.94 -2.55 -8.79
CA TYR A 104 -11.04 -3.44 -9.95
C TYR A 104 -11.23 -4.90 -9.48
N ALA A 105 -12.30 -5.55 -9.95
CA ALA A 105 -12.64 -6.93 -9.52
C ALA A 105 -11.83 -8.03 -10.25
N GLY A 106 -11.01 -7.64 -11.24
CA GLY A 106 -10.14 -8.53 -11.99
C GLY A 106 -10.83 -9.22 -13.17
N PHE A 107 -10.03 -9.55 -14.19
CA PHE A 107 -10.50 -10.04 -15.50
C PHE A 107 -11.43 -11.25 -15.45
N TRP A 108 -11.27 -12.13 -14.46
CA TRP A 108 -12.17 -13.28 -14.30
C TRP A 108 -13.61 -12.87 -13.95
N ASN A 109 -13.78 -11.72 -13.28
CA ASN A 109 -15.06 -11.13 -12.93
C ASN A 109 -15.69 -10.47 -14.16
N ASP A 110 -14.89 -9.75 -14.95
CA ASP A 110 -15.31 -9.15 -16.23
C ASP A 110 -15.90 -10.23 -17.17
N LEU A 111 -15.23 -11.38 -17.26
CA LEU A 111 -15.72 -12.55 -18.01
C LEU A 111 -17.08 -13.05 -17.50
N ALA A 112 -17.26 -13.11 -16.19
CA ALA A 112 -18.49 -13.59 -15.56
C ALA A 112 -19.65 -12.60 -15.78
N TRP A 113 -19.41 -11.30 -15.61
CA TRP A 113 -20.42 -10.27 -15.89
C TRP A 113 -20.80 -10.21 -17.36
N ALA A 114 -19.82 -10.27 -18.26
CA ALA A 114 -20.05 -10.30 -19.70
C ALA A 114 -20.89 -11.51 -20.11
N GLN A 115 -20.61 -12.68 -19.55
CA GLN A 115 -21.45 -13.86 -19.76
C GLN A 115 -22.84 -13.70 -19.16
N MET A 116 -22.97 -13.19 -17.92
CA MET A 116 -24.26 -13.07 -17.26
C MET A 116 -25.20 -12.09 -17.97
N PHE A 117 -24.67 -10.95 -18.41
CA PHE A 117 -25.44 -9.88 -19.06
C PHE A 117 -25.38 -9.92 -20.60
N GLN A 118 -24.75 -10.94 -21.18
CA GLN A 118 -24.70 -11.18 -22.63
C GLN A 118 -24.08 -10.04 -23.44
N PHE A 119 -23.00 -9.43 -22.93
CA PHE A 119 -22.19 -8.46 -23.66
C PHE A 119 -20.80 -9.01 -23.99
N GLY A 120 -20.13 -8.41 -24.97
CA GLY A 120 -18.75 -8.73 -25.35
C GLY A 120 -17.75 -7.78 -24.70
N LEU A 121 -16.55 -8.27 -24.40
CA LEU A 121 -15.44 -7.49 -23.81
C LEU A 121 -14.60 -6.75 -24.86
N ILE A 122 -14.97 -6.85 -26.14
CA ILE A 122 -14.33 -6.08 -27.21
C ILE A 122 -14.95 -4.69 -27.25
N LEU A 123 -14.23 -3.70 -26.72
CA LEU A 123 -14.71 -2.34 -26.49
C LEU A 123 -15.45 -1.71 -27.69
N ASN A 124 -14.95 -1.92 -28.91
CA ASN A 124 -15.50 -1.33 -30.13
C ASN A 124 -16.47 -2.24 -30.90
N ALA A 125 -16.86 -3.39 -30.36
CA ALA A 125 -17.88 -4.23 -30.96
C ALA A 125 -19.29 -3.70 -30.61
N ASN A 126 -20.27 -3.87 -31.49
CA ASN A 126 -21.68 -3.52 -31.20
C ASN A 126 -22.25 -4.26 -29.99
N SER A 127 -21.67 -5.41 -29.64
CA SER A 127 -22.02 -6.19 -28.46
C SER A 127 -21.35 -5.68 -27.18
N SER A 128 -20.55 -4.61 -27.22
CA SER A 128 -19.82 -4.14 -26.05
C SER A 128 -20.74 -3.50 -25.01
N LEU A 129 -20.30 -3.55 -23.75
CA LEU A 129 -21.02 -2.95 -22.62
C LEU A 129 -21.43 -1.49 -22.88
N TYR A 130 -20.51 -0.68 -23.42
CA TYR A 130 -20.78 0.73 -23.71
C TYR A 130 -21.80 0.93 -24.84
N HIS A 131 -21.79 0.09 -25.89
CA HIS A 131 -22.80 0.16 -26.96
C HIS A 131 -24.19 -0.30 -26.49
N MET A 132 -24.24 -1.11 -25.44
CA MET A 132 -25.48 -1.47 -24.77
C MET A 132 -25.99 -0.40 -23.80
N GLY A 133 -25.26 0.72 -23.64
CA GLY A 133 -25.65 1.83 -22.78
C GLY A 133 -25.47 1.55 -21.29
N MET A 134 -24.63 0.58 -20.94
CA MET A 134 -24.32 0.20 -19.57
C MET A 134 -22.96 0.79 -19.12
N SER A 135 -22.71 0.78 -17.81
CA SER A 135 -21.51 1.29 -17.15
C SER A 135 -20.88 0.22 -16.24
N TRP A 136 -19.56 0.03 -16.34
CA TRP A 136 -18.82 -0.85 -15.41
C TRP A 136 -18.96 -0.35 -13.96
N ASP A 137 -18.76 0.94 -13.75
CA ASP A 137 -18.88 1.58 -12.43
C ASP A 137 -20.30 1.45 -11.86
N LEU A 138 -21.32 1.90 -12.60
CA LEU A 138 -22.68 2.03 -12.06
C LEU A 138 -23.52 0.76 -12.17
N ASP A 139 -23.48 0.04 -13.29
CA ASP A 139 -24.38 -1.09 -13.52
C ASP A 139 -23.81 -2.42 -13.00
N LEU A 140 -22.49 -2.56 -12.90
CA LEU A 140 -21.82 -3.83 -12.60
C LEU A 140 -21.04 -3.88 -11.29
N ASN A 141 -20.46 -2.76 -10.85
CA ASN A 141 -19.62 -2.75 -9.64
C ASN A 141 -20.32 -2.13 -8.42
N VAL A 142 -20.58 -0.81 -8.46
CA VAL A 142 -21.01 -0.04 -7.29
C VAL A 142 -22.53 0.07 -7.17
N GLY A 143 -23.23 0.25 -8.28
CA GLY A 143 -24.64 0.64 -8.27
C GLY A 143 -24.85 2.15 -8.36
N TYR A 144 -26.13 2.56 -8.25
CA TYR A 144 -26.60 3.94 -8.36
C TYR A 144 -26.63 4.70 -7.03
N GLU A 145 -26.11 4.10 -5.96
CA GLU A 145 -26.03 4.77 -4.66
C GLU A 145 -25.03 5.94 -4.71
N VAL A 146 -25.34 6.96 -3.91
CA VAL A 146 -24.53 8.17 -3.82
C VAL A 146 -24.09 8.34 -2.38
N THR A 147 -22.80 8.18 -2.14
CA THR A 147 -22.16 8.50 -0.87
C THR A 147 -21.10 9.57 -1.10
N PRO A 148 -20.66 10.28 -0.04
CA PRO A 148 -19.54 11.21 -0.13
C PRO A 148 -18.28 10.55 -0.70
N VAL A 149 -17.94 9.33 -0.25
CA VAL A 149 -16.77 8.59 -0.70
C VAL A 149 -16.88 8.21 -2.17
N LEU A 150 -18.04 7.71 -2.63
CA LEU A 150 -18.27 7.39 -4.05
C LEU A 150 -18.10 8.62 -4.94
N THR A 151 -18.74 9.72 -4.55
CA THR A 151 -18.72 10.98 -5.33
C THR A 151 -17.31 11.53 -5.42
N LEU A 152 -16.61 11.62 -4.29
CA LEU A 152 -15.29 12.21 -4.22
C LEU A 152 -14.20 11.32 -4.82
N THR A 153 -14.31 9.99 -4.73
CA THR A 153 -13.36 9.08 -5.39
C THR A 153 -13.46 9.18 -6.91
N ARG A 154 -14.69 9.22 -7.46
CA ARG A 154 -14.91 9.44 -8.90
C ARG A 154 -14.32 10.75 -9.40
N LEU A 155 -14.39 11.81 -8.58
CA LEU A 155 -13.84 13.13 -8.91
C LEU A 155 -12.32 13.22 -8.71
N ALA A 156 -11.75 12.49 -7.76
CA ALA A 156 -10.34 12.60 -7.39
C ALA A 156 -9.44 11.57 -8.07
N ILE A 157 -9.95 10.38 -8.42
CA ILE A 157 -9.17 9.25 -8.93
C ILE A 157 -9.76 8.78 -10.27
N GLY A 158 -11.04 8.41 -10.29
CA GLY A 158 -11.70 7.89 -11.48
C GLY A 158 -12.89 6.99 -11.16
N PRO A 159 -13.58 6.50 -12.20
CA PRO A 159 -14.70 5.56 -12.03
C PRO A 159 -14.24 4.25 -11.40
N TYR A 160 -15.08 3.67 -10.55
CA TYR A 160 -14.84 2.34 -9.98
C TYR A 160 -14.87 1.26 -11.07
N ASP A 161 -14.25 0.11 -10.77
CA ASP A 161 -13.91 -0.95 -11.74
C ASP A 161 -12.90 -0.54 -12.84
N SER A 162 -12.28 0.63 -12.70
CA SER A 162 -11.26 1.16 -13.60
C SER A 162 -10.14 1.89 -12.83
N ILE A 163 -9.92 1.48 -11.57
CA ILE A 163 -8.84 2.00 -10.73
C ILE A 163 -7.82 0.88 -10.51
N ASP A 164 -6.63 1.06 -11.09
CA ASP A 164 -5.52 0.14 -10.91
C ASP A 164 -4.78 0.43 -9.60
N LEU A 165 -4.44 -0.63 -8.87
CA LEU A 165 -3.71 -0.53 -7.60
C LEU A 165 -2.32 -1.14 -7.70
N TRP A 166 -1.29 -0.27 -7.67
CA TRP A 166 0.11 -0.70 -7.85
C TRP A 166 0.94 -0.51 -6.59
N LEU A 167 1.62 -1.57 -6.14
CA LEU A 167 2.59 -1.47 -5.06
C LEU A 167 3.76 -0.57 -5.47
N VAL A 168 4.04 0.45 -4.67
CA VAL A 168 5.19 1.33 -4.80
C VAL A 168 6.29 0.82 -3.86
N PRO A 169 7.47 0.43 -4.36
CA PRO A 169 8.58 0.00 -3.50
C PRO A 169 9.38 1.19 -2.94
N PRO A 170 9.99 1.08 -1.74
CA PRO A 170 10.87 2.12 -1.22
C PRO A 170 12.08 2.38 -2.13
N PRO A 171 12.42 3.66 -2.43
CA PRO A 171 13.60 4.01 -3.18
C PRO A 171 14.88 3.43 -2.57
N ARG A 172 15.86 3.11 -3.42
CA ARG A 172 17.13 2.55 -2.96
C ARG A 172 17.85 3.47 -1.97
N ALA A 173 17.91 4.78 -2.25
CA ALA A 173 18.57 5.74 -1.37
C ALA A 173 17.89 5.85 0.00
N LEU A 174 16.56 5.74 0.06
CA LEU A 174 15.82 5.72 1.32
C LEU A 174 16.13 4.46 2.15
N LYS A 175 16.25 3.29 1.50
CA LYS A 175 16.69 2.05 2.16
C LYS A 175 18.12 2.13 2.67
N GLU A 176 19.03 2.73 1.89
CA GLU A 176 20.42 2.95 2.30
C GLU A 176 20.50 3.87 3.53
N LEU A 177 19.68 4.93 3.59
CA LEU A 177 19.56 5.78 4.76
C LEU A 177 19.12 5.00 6.00
N LEU A 178 18.10 4.13 5.90
CA LEU A 178 17.64 3.31 7.04
C LEU A 178 18.74 2.39 7.57
N VAL A 179 19.40 1.64 6.68
CA VAL A 179 20.43 0.67 7.08
C VAL A 179 21.56 1.36 7.82
N VAL A 180 22.11 2.44 7.23
CA VAL A 180 23.21 3.19 7.86
C VAL A 180 22.75 3.86 9.15
N PHE A 181 21.51 4.34 9.22
CA PHE A 181 20.93 4.91 10.44
C PHE A 181 20.84 3.90 11.58
N GLN A 182 20.27 2.72 11.34
CA GLN A 182 20.15 1.69 12.38
C GLN A 182 21.53 1.22 12.84
N ASP A 183 22.44 0.91 11.90
CA ASP A 183 23.80 0.49 12.23
C ASP A 183 24.52 1.55 13.08
N ALA A 184 24.52 2.81 12.62
CA ALA A 184 25.20 3.89 13.34
C ALA A 184 24.58 4.16 14.71
N LEU A 185 23.24 4.13 14.81
CA LEU A 185 22.54 4.38 16.07
C LEU A 185 22.83 3.29 17.09
N PHE A 186 22.68 2.01 16.72
CA PHE A 186 22.86 0.92 17.67
C PHE A 186 24.32 0.74 18.09
N ASP A 187 25.27 0.94 17.17
CA ASP A 187 26.71 0.99 17.52
C ASP A 187 27.00 2.12 18.52
N ALA A 188 26.44 3.30 18.29
CA ALA A 188 26.64 4.46 19.17
C ALA A 188 25.98 4.26 20.54
N LEU A 189 24.76 3.73 20.60
CA LEU A 189 24.06 3.42 21.84
C LEU A 189 24.77 2.35 22.66
N ALA A 190 25.38 1.36 22.02
CA ALA A 190 26.19 0.35 22.68
C ALA A 190 27.50 0.96 23.23
N THR A 191 28.16 1.79 22.42
CA THR A 191 29.44 2.47 22.80
C THR A 191 29.26 3.44 23.96
N THR A 192 28.10 4.08 24.06
CA THR A 192 27.78 5.09 25.09
C THR A 192 26.98 4.54 26.28
N ASP A 193 26.73 3.23 26.31
CA ASP A 193 25.91 2.55 27.34
C ASP A 193 24.49 3.14 27.50
N GLN A 194 23.89 3.58 26.38
CA GLN A 194 22.55 4.19 26.35
C GLN A 194 21.48 3.27 25.79
N THR A 195 21.83 2.07 25.35
CA THR A 195 20.92 1.12 24.67
C THR A 195 19.63 0.87 25.45
N ILE A 196 19.73 0.53 26.74
CA ILE A 196 18.54 0.24 27.57
C ILE A 196 17.71 1.51 27.76
N ARG A 197 18.34 2.65 28.07
CA ARG A 197 17.63 3.92 28.28
C ARG A 197 16.88 4.36 27.02
N PHE A 198 17.46 4.16 25.84
CA PHE A 198 16.84 4.52 24.57
C PHE A 198 15.67 3.59 24.22
N LEU A 199 15.88 2.27 24.31
CA LEU A 199 14.87 1.27 23.93
C LEU A 199 13.71 1.14 24.92
N THR A 200 13.85 1.67 26.14
CA THR A 200 12.79 1.68 27.15
C THR A 200 11.98 2.97 27.17
N ILE A 201 12.25 3.92 26.26
CA ILE A 201 11.36 5.08 26.08
C ILE A 201 9.98 4.58 25.64
N THR A 202 8.97 4.94 26.40
CA THR A 202 7.58 4.52 26.18
C THR A 202 7.07 4.95 24.79
N THR A 203 6.63 3.98 23.99
CA THR A 203 5.95 4.23 22.71
C THR A 203 4.60 4.92 22.91
N THR A 204 4.21 5.79 21.99
CA THR A 204 2.90 6.47 22.05
C THR A 204 2.23 6.47 20.68
N ASN A 205 0.90 6.43 20.66
CA ASN A 205 0.13 6.72 19.45
C ASN A 205 -0.42 8.14 19.55
N VAL A 206 -0.40 8.89 18.46
CA VAL A 206 -0.85 10.28 18.41
C VAL A 206 -1.82 10.51 17.26
N ASP A 207 -2.82 11.37 17.48
CA ASP A 207 -3.81 11.80 16.48
C ASP A 207 -3.33 13.04 15.72
N ALA A 208 -2.10 12.97 15.21
CA ALA A 208 -1.53 14.04 14.40
C ALA A 208 -2.18 14.06 13.01
N ALA A 209 -2.53 15.24 12.54
CA ALA A 209 -3.11 15.45 11.22
C ALA A 209 -2.44 16.63 10.49
N PRO A 210 -2.52 16.68 9.15
CA PRO A 210 -2.15 17.87 8.39
C PRO A 210 -2.88 19.11 8.90
N PRO A 211 -2.21 20.28 9.04
CA PRO A 211 -2.82 21.49 9.60
C PRO A 211 -4.14 21.87 8.92
N ASP A 212 -4.19 21.76 7.60
CA ASP A 212 -5.36 22.15 6.79
C ASP A 212 -6.60 21.28 7.06
N TRP A 213 -6.43 20.09 7.64
CA TRP A 213 -7.55 19.20 7.97
C TRP A 213 -8.19 19.58 9.30
N THR A 214 -7.46 20.28 10.17
CA THR A 214 -7.95 20.71 11.49
C THR A 214 -8.61 22.08 11.46
N ASN A 215 -8.45 22.82 10.36
CA ASN A 215 -8.97 24.17 10.18
C ASN A 215 -10.39 24.13 9.58
N GLY A 216 -11.44 23.97 10.41
CA GLY A 216 -12.79 24.34 9.98
C GLY A 216 -13.97 23.42 10.31
N ASN A 217 -13.94 22.68 11.43
CA ASN A 217 -15.05 21.79 11.85
C ASN A 217 -15.56 20.90 10.70
N LEU A 218 -14.63 20.21 10.04
CA LEU A 218 -14.95 19.30 8.96
C LEU A 218 -15.62 18.02 9.49
N THR A 219 -16.54 17.49 8.69
CA THR A 219 -17.10 16.15 8.90
C THR A 219 -16.35 15.18 7.99
N PHE A 220 -15.76 14.12 8.54
CA PHE A 220 -14.93 13.15 7.81
C PHE A 220 -15.68 11.85 7.55
N PHE A 221 -15.54 11.30 6.35
CA PHE A 221 -16.19 10.06 5.90
C PHE A 221 -15.23 8.88 5.72
N GLY A 222 -13.91 9.12 5.74
CA GLY A 222 -12.90 8.05 5.66
C GLY A 222 -11.67 8.44 4.83
N GLY A 223 -10.59 7.67 4.97
CA GLY A 223 -9.37 7.78 4.17
C GLY A 223 -9.14 6.64 3.19
N ASN A 224 -10.11 5.73 3.04
CA ASN A 224 -10.02 4.56 2.16
C ASN A 224 -10.98 4.69 0.97
N PRO A 225 -10.48 4.88 -0.27
CA PRO A 225 -11.31 4.95 -1.47
C PRO A 225 -12.15 3.69 -1.74
N THR A 226 -11.76 2.54 -1.19
CA THR A 226 -12.46 1.26 -1.36
C THR A 226 -13.50 0.97 -0.27
N CYS A 227 -13.60 1.81 0.77
CA CYS A 227 -14.64 1.72 1.78
C CYS A 227 -15.70 2.78 1.52
N VAL A 228 -16.62 2.44 0.61
CA VAL A 228 -17.54 3.39 0.00
C VAL A 228 -18.72 3.80 0.90
N TYR A 229 -18.88 3.13 2.04
CA TYR A 229 -19.92 3.37 3.04
C TYR A 229 -19.28 3.76 4.38
N GLY A 230 -19.76 4.85 4.97
CA GLY A 230 -19.29 5.34 6.26
C GLY A 230 -20.11 6.54 6.72
N ASP A 231 -20.24 6.69 8.03
CA ASP A 231 -20.89 7.83 8.65
C ASP A 231 -19.95 9.04 8.68
N GLY A 232 -20.54 10.24 8.76
CA GLY A 232 -19.78 11.46 9.01
C GLY A 232 -19.31 11.53 10.47
N LEU A 233 -17.99 11.61 10.68
CA LEU A 233 -17.36 11.63 12.00
C LEU A 233 -16.56 12.92 12.24
N PRO A 234 -16.40 13.35 13.51
CA PRO A 234 -15.74 14.60 13.85
C PRO A 234 -14.21 14.50 13.93
N PHE A 235 -13.62 13.41 13.42
CA PHE A 235 -12.19 13.16 13.49
C PHE A 235 -11.66 12.60 12.17
N VAL A 236 -10.39 12.92 11.88
CA VAL A 236 -9.65 12.34 10.76
C VAL A 236 -9.58 10.83 10.95
N GLN A 237 -9.95 10.07 9.92
CA GLN A 237 -9.99 8.61 9.99
C GLN A 237 -8.69 8.00 9.46
N ASP A 238 -8.38 6.78 9.87
CA ASP A 238 -7.18 6.08 9.41
C ASP A 238 -7.20 5.82 7.89
N SER A 239 -6.02 5.55 7.32
CA SER A 239 -5.86 5.27 5.89
C SER A 239 -6.31 3.84 5.53
N PHE A 240 -6.41 3.54 4.23
CA PHE A 240 -6.72 2.19 3.76
C PHE A 240 -5.69 1.15 4.21
N GLY A 241 -6.10 -0.12 4.30
CA GLY A 241 -5.22 -1.25 4.55
C GLY A 241 -5.63 -2.50 3.79
N PHE A 242 -4.66 -3.40 3.57
CA PHE A 242 -4.90 -4.68 2.89
C PHE A 242 -6.05 -5.47 3.55
N TYR A 243 -6.08 -5.49 4.88
CA TYR A 243 -7.03 -6.27 5.68
C TYR A 243 -8.33 -5.53 6.00
N ASP A 244 -8.64 -4.42 5.32
CA ASP A 244 -9.89 -3.71 5.54
C ASP A 244 -11.09 -4.57 5.14
N ALA A 245 -12.13 -4.48 5.96
CA ALA A 245 -13.46 -5.04 5.72
C ALA A 245 -14.55 -3.96 5.75
N CYS A 246 -14.15 -2.68 5.81
CA CYS A 246 -15.02 -1.50 5.77
C CYS A 246 -16.15 -1.48 6.83
N GLY A 247 -15.99 -2.20 7.95
CA GLY A 247 -16.99 -2.29 9.01
C GLY A 247 -16.76 -1.36 10.21
N SER A 248 -15.64 -0.64 10.25
CA SER A 248 -15.29 0.24 11.37
C SER A 248 -14.58 1.50 10.89
N GLN A 249 -14.96 2.64 11.45
CA GLN A 249 -14.31 3.93 11.22
C GLN A 249 -13.49 4.30 12.45
N THR A 250 -12.17 4.23 12.33
CA THR A 250 -11.22 4.48 13.44
C THR A 250 -10.46 5.78 13.22
N PRO A 251 -10.10 6.52 14.28
CA PRO A 251 -9.25 7.71 14.16
C PRO A 251 -7.90 7.39 13.53
N LEU A 252 -7.35 8.33 12.77
CA LEU A 252 -5.97 8.29 12.32
C LEU A 252 -5.04 8.35 13.54
N LEU A 253 -4.21 7.33 13.70
CA LEU A 253 -3.18 7.28 14.73
C LEU A 253 -1.81 7.00 14.10
N ILE A 254 -0.82 7.80 14.48
CA ILE A 254 0.57 7.62 14.10
C ILE A 254 1.32 7.05 15.30
N HIS A 255 1.93 5.88 15.09
CA HIS A 255 2.74 5.22 16.11
C HIS A 255 4.10 5.88 16.20
N LEU A 256 4.50 6.25 17.41
CA LEU A 256 5.80 6.83 17.71
C LEU A 256 6.59 5.87 18.61
N ASP A 257 7.81 5.57 18.18
CA ASP A 257 8.86 4.93 18.96
C ASP A 257 10.13 5.82 18.94
N ALA A 258 11.09 5.56 19.83
CA ALA A 258 12.28 6.41 19.94
C ALA A 258 13.11 6.43 18.64
N THR A 259 13.13 5.32 17.91
CA THR A 259 13.90 5.16 16.67
C THR A 259 13.24 5.90 15.52
N SER A 260 11.93 5.75 15.34
CA SER A 260 11.17 6.48 14.30
C SER A 260 11.14 7.99 14.56
N VAL A 261 11.00 8.41 15.81
CA VAL A 261 11.08 9.83 16.22
C VAL A 261 12.47 10.42 15.93
N LEU A 262 13.54 9.69 16.27
CA LEU A 262 14.89 10.15 15.97
C LEU A 262 15.13 10.23 14.47
N PHE A 263 14.76 9.19 13.72
CA PHE A 263 14.87 9.17 12.25
C PHE A 263 14.18 10.38 11.62
N ALA A 264 12.94 10.66 12.04
CA ALA A 264 12.18 11.80 11.56
C ALA A 264 12.78 13.16 11.96
N HIS A 265 13.30 13.28 13.18
CA HIS A 265 13.95 14.52 13.62
C HIS A 265 15.21 14.80 12.79
N LEU A 266 16.04 13.79 12.53
CA LEU A 266 17.25 13.96 11.72
C LEU A 266 16.94 14.33 10.26
N ALA A 267 15.84 13.82 9.71
CA ALA A 267 15.45 14.12 8.33
C ALA A 267 14.81 15.52 8.15
N THR A 268 14.23 16.10 9.20
CA THR A 268 13.41 17.32 9.11
C THR A 268 13.94 18.51 9.91
N ASN A 269 14.70 18.28 10.98
CA ASN A 269 15.01 19.26 12.02
C ASN A 269 13.76 19.96 12.61
N ALA A 270 12.62 19.24 12.69
CA ALA A 270 11.38 19.80 13.22
C ALA A 270 11.52 20.17 14.71
N THR A 271 11.10 21.39 15.07
CA THR A 271 11.23 21.93 16.43
C THR A 271 10.01 21.65 17.32
N SER A 272 8.80 21.67 16.76
CA SER A 272 7.55 21.46 17.51
C SER A 272 6.53 20.56 16.77
N PRO A 273 6.89 19.31 16.42
CA PRO A 273 5.96 18.43 15.71
C PRO A 273 4.68 18.12 16.49
N CYS A 274 4.77 18.06 17.82
CA CYS A 274 3.65 17.69 18.68
C CYS A 274 2.52 18.74 18.75
N ASP A 275 2.73 19.95 18.22
CA ASP A 275 1.68 20.98 18.13
C ASP A 275 0.57 20.60 17.11
N LEU A 276 0.86 19.64 16.22
CA LEU A 276 -0.11 19.10 15.26
C LEU A 276 -0.97 17.96 15.82
N VAL A 277 -0.73 17.55 17.07
CA VAL A 277 -1.47 16.49 17.74
C VAL A 277 -2.74 17.08 18.34
N ALA A 278 -3.91 16.58 17.91
CA ALA A 278 -5.19 17.19 18.26
C ALA A 278 -5.57 16.99 19.74
N THR A 279 -5.33 15.80 20.29
CA THR A 279 -5.70 15.49 21.68
C THR A 279 -4.63 16.01 22.66
N PRO A 280 -4.96 16.90 23.63
CA PRO A 280 -3.96 17.51 24.52
C PRO A 280 -3.12 16.52 25.34
N ALA A 281 -3.72 15.42 25.80
CA ALA A 281 -3.00 14.37 26.52
C ALA A 281 -1.99 13.62 25.62
N LEU A 282 -2.35 13.40 24.34
CA LEU A 282 -1.45 12.78 23.36
C LEU A 282 -0.35 13.75 22.92
N ALA A 283 -0.66 15.04 22.78
CA ALA A 283 0.33 16.08 22.49
C ALA A 283 1.39 16.17 23.61
N PHE A 284 0.97 16.07 24.87
CA PHE A 284 1.88 16.02 26.02
C PHE A 284 2.76 14.76 26.01
N ALA A 285 2.17 13.58 25.74
CA ALA A 285 2.92 12.32 25.62
C ALA A 285 3.94 12.36 24.47
N CYS A 286 3.55 12.90 23.31
CA CYS A 286 4.43 13.18 22.17
C CYS A 286 5.62 14.05 22.59
N GLY A 287 5.36 15.17 23.28
CA GLY A 287 6.40 16.09 23.73
C GLY A 287 7.40 15.44 24.69
N ILE A 288 6.92 14.61 25.63
CA ILE A 288 7.79 13.84 26.53
C ILE A 288 8.68 12.89 25.74
N MET A 289 8.10 12.14 24.80
CA MET A 289 8.84 11.17 23.98
C MET A 289 9.91 11.83 23.12
N VAL A 290 9.54 12.89 22.37
CA VAL A 290 10.48 13.64 21.52
C VAL A 290 11.62 14.19 22.38
N LYS A 291 11.30 14.80 23.52
CA LYS A 291 12.30 15.34 24.44
C LYS A 291 13.22 14.25 25.00
N ALA A 292 12.69 13.12 25.46
CA ALA A 292 13.48 12.02 25.99
C ALA A 292 14.45 11.44 24.95
N THR A 293 13.95 11.22 23.73
CA THR A 293 14.73 10.72 22.59
C THR A 293 15.88 11.67 22.24
N MET A 294 15.57 12.96 22.09
CA MET A 294 16.57 13.99 21.77
C MET A 294 17.58 14.18 22.91
N THR A 295 17.15 14.02 24.16
CA THR A 295 18.05 14.15 25.31
C THR A 295 19.14 13.09 25.26
N ILE A 296 18.77 11.83 25.03
CA ILE A 296 19.76 10.75 24.88
C ILE A 296 20.66 11.01 23.67
N PHE A 297 20.07 11.37 22.53
CA PHE A 297 20.85 11.55 21.31
C PHE A 297 21.90 12.68 21.41
N TRP A 298 21.50 13.86 21.91
CA TRP A 298 22.37 15.04 21.91
C TRP A 298 23.25 15.17 23.17
N HIS A 299 22.78 14.72 24.33
CA HIS A 299 23.50 14.94 25.60
C HIS A 299 24.32 13.74 26.08
N GLU A 300 24.15 12.55 25.49
CA GLU A 300 24.87 11.33 25.90
C GLU A 300 25.93 10.89 24.87
N ASN A 301 26.51 11.83 24.11
CA ASN A 301 27.55 11.60 23.10
C ASN A 301 27.19 10.62 21.96
N VAL A 302 25.89 10.39 21.71
CA VAL A 302 25.43 9.54 20.59
C VAL A 302 25.56 10.30 19.26
N ALA A 303 25.12 11.56 19.21
CA ALA A 303 25.09 12.34 17.97
C ALA A 303 26.43 12.44 17.21
N PRO A 304 27.60 12.68 17.85
CA PRO A 304 28.87 12.73 17.15
C PRO A 304 29.28 11.43 16.44
N LEU A 305 28.75 10.29 16.90
CA LEU A 305 29.01 8.97 16.30
C LEU A 305 28.06 8.66 15.14
N VAL A 306 26.85 9.23 15.16
CA VAL A 306 25.79 8.98 14.18
C VAL A 306 25.84 9.99 13.02
N MET A 307 25.84 11.28 13.33
CA MET A 307 25.65 12.35 12.33
C MET A 307 26.57 12.27 11.11
N PRO A 308 27.90 12.04 11.24
CA PRO A 308 28.80 11.98 10.09
C PRO A 308 28.46 10.86 9.09
N ARG A 309 27.79 9.79 9.53
CA ARG A 309 27.39 8.66 8.68
C ARG A 309 26.05 8.92 7.98
N ILE A 310 25.19 9.75 8.57
CA ILE A 310 23.79 9.94 8.14
C ILE A 310 23.61 11.19 7.29
N GLU A 311 24.29 12.30 7.63
CA GLU A 311 24.14 13.59 6.95
C GLU A 311 24.27 13.50 5.42
N PRO A 312 25.23 12.74 4.83
CA PRO A 312 25.36 12.64 3.37
C PRO A 312 24.19 11.89 2.69
N LEU A 313 23.40 11.12 3.44
CA LEU A 313 22.35 10.24 2.91
C LEU A 313 20.94 10.86 2.99
N ILE A 314 20.75 11.90 3.81
CA ILE A 314 19.46 12.57 3.98
C ILE A 314 18.98 13.17 2.66
N THR A 315 19.81 13.98 1.99
CA THR A 315 19.40 14.64 0.73
C THR A 315 19.07 13.63 -0.39
N PRO A 316 19.90 12.62 -0.69
CA PRO A 316 19.55 11.58 -1.66
C PRO A 316 18.26 10.81 -1.32
N ALA A 317 18.03 10.49 -0.04
CA ALA A 317 16.81 9.83 0.38
C ALA A 317 15.58 10.73 0.11
N SER A 318 15.64 12.00 0.52
CA SER A 318 14.58 12.97 0.29
C SER A 318 14.29 13.19 -1.20
N THR A 319 15.32 13.44 -2.02
CA THR A 319 15.14 13.73 -3.45
C THR A 319 14.62 12.54 -4.25
N SER A 320 14.93 11.31 -3.82
CA SER A 320 14.38 10.09 -4.44
C SER A 320 12.95 9.76 -3.99
N THR A 321 12.50 10.28 -2.84
CA THR A 321 11.19 9.95 -2.24
C THR A 321 10.14 11.02 -2.54
N LEU A 322 10.51 12.30 -2.58
CA LEU A 322 9.60 13.42 -2.87
C LEU A 322 8.77 13.24 -4.16
N PRO A 323 9.35 12.77 -5.29
CA PRO A 323 8.59 12.61 -6.54
C PRO A 323 7.53 11.51 -6.50
N LEU A 324 7.52 10.66 -5.48
CA LEU A 324 6.51 9.61 -5.33
C LEU A 324 5.16 10.16 -4.86
N HIS A 325 5.12 11.40 -4.33
CA HIS A 325 3.92 12.06 -3.79
C HIS A 325 3.12 11.14 -2.85
N ILE A 326 3.84 10.45 -1.96
CA ILE A 326 3.23 9.56 -0.98
C ILE A 326 2.41 10.41 -0.03
N SER A 327 1.12 10.12 0.08
CA SER A 327 0.14 10.97 0.74
C SER A 327 -0.81 10.17 1.62
N MET A 328 -1.57 10.89 2.43
CA MET A 328 -2.83 10.42 3.01
C MET A 328 -3.99 11.21 2.41
N MET A 329 -5.16 10.57 2.40
CA MET A 329 -6.39 11.13 1.87
C MET A 329 -7.48 11.14 2.94
N GLN A 330 -8.41 12.09 2.85
CA GLN A 330 -9.71 12.04 3.50
C GLN A 330 -10.82 12.52 2.56
N PHE A 331 -11.97 11.89 2.69
CA PHE A 331 -13.24 12.39 2.17
C PHE A 331 -13.94 13.18 3.27
N ALA A 332 -14.28 14.44 3.02
CA ALA A 332 -14.85 15.30 4.04
C ALA A 332 -15.98 16.19 3.49
N ALA A 333 -16.73 16.82 4.40
CA ALA A 333 -17.65 17.91 4.13
C ALA A 333 -17.31 19.12 4.99
N THR A 334 -17.39 20.30 4.38
CA THR A 334 -17.35 21.57 5.10
C THR A 334 -18.62 21.79 5.93
N PRO A 335 -18.66 22.75 6.87
CA PRO A 335 -19.88 23.08 7.63
C PRO A 335 -21.10 23.48 6.78
N ASN A 336 -20.89 23.80 5.49
CA ASN A 336 -21.94 24.11 4.52
C ASN A 336 -22.29 22.89 3.63
N ASP A 337 -21.98 21.68 4.08
CA ASP A 337 -22.21 20.40 3.38
C ASP A 337 -21.54 20.28 2.01
N THR A 338 -20.56 21.14 1.71
CA THR A 338 -19.77 21.01 0.47
C THR A 338 -18.75 19.89 0.64
N LEU A 339 -18.86 18.86 -0.19
CA LEU A 339 -17.94 17.73 -0.22
C LEU A 339 -16.57 18.16 -0.75
N VAL A 340 -15.51 17.73 -0.08
CA VAL A 340 -14.12 18.02 -0.42
C VAL A 340 -13.26 16.78 -0.25
N THR A 341 -12.38 16.54 -1.22
CA THR A 341 -11.28 15.58 -1.06
C THR A 341 -10.08 16.31 -0.49
N LEU A 342 -9.56 15.81 0.62
CA LEU A 342 -8.34 16.30 1.23
C LEU A 342 -7.22 15.32 0.92
N VAL A 343 -6.13 15.81 0.34
CA VAL A 343 -4.92 15.01 0.09
C VAL A 343 -3.74 15.78 0.67
N ALA A 344 -2.93 15.10 1.46
CA ALA A 344 -1.75 15.68 2.08
C ALA A 344 -0.54 14.79 1.85
N ASP A 345 0.44 15.30 1.12
CA ASP A 345 1.74 14.64 0.97
C ASP A 345 2.38 14.47 2.36
N MET A 346 2.95 13.29 2.59
CA MET A 346 3.63 12.95 3.83
C MET A 346 4.91 13.76 3.97
N LEU A 347 5.64 13.96 2.87
CA LEU A 347 6.89 14.72 2.86
C LEU A 347 6.65 16.12 2.28
N THR A 348 6.77 17.14 3.12
CA THR A 348 6.57 18.55 2.75
C THR A 348 7.65 19.44 3.38
N SER A 349 7.58 20.76 3.14
CA SER A 349 8.39 21.76 3.84
C SER A 349 7.82 22.18 5.20
N SER A 350 6.64 21.68 5.58
CA SER A 350 5.97 22.03 6.84
C SER A 350 6.34 21.08 7.98
N THR A 351 5.96 21.44 9.20
CA THR A 351 6.12 20.61 10.41
C THR A 351 5.46 19.22 10.27
N TRP A 352 4.43 19.09 9.43
CA TRP A 352 3.78 17.80 9.12
C TRP A 352 4.76 16.74 8.62
N SER A 353 5.81 17.17 7.90
CA SER A 353 6.86 16.31 7.35
C SER A 353 7.52 15.43 8.42
N PHE A 354 7.55 15.86 9.69
CA PHE A 354 8.03 15.01 10.79
C PHE A 354 7.25 13.70 10.89
N PHE A 355 5.91 13.76 10.92
CA PHE A 355 5.08 12.56 10.93
C PHE A 355 5.18 11.80 9.61
N GLY A 356 5.39 12.51 8.50
CA GLY A 356 5.80 11.92 7.23
C GLY A 356 6.97 10.96 7.37
N TRP A 357 8.10 11.44 7.89
CA TRP A 357 9.30 10.64 8.07
C TRP A 357 9.16 9.52 9.10
N VAL A 358 8.33 9.69 10.14
CA VAL A 358 7.95 8.59 11.05
C VAL A 358 7.29 7.47 10.23
N THR A 359 6.32 7.82 9.38
CA THR A 359 5.63 6.80 8.58
C THR A 359 6.48 6.23 7.43
N MET A 360 7.48 6.96 6.92
CA MET A 360 8.49 6.40 6.01
C MET A 360 9.35 5.35 6.71
N TYR A 361 9.68 5.57 7.99
CA TYR A 361 10.38 4.57 8.79
C TYR A 361 9.53 3.31 8.95
N ASP A 362 8.24 3.44 9.28
CA ASP A 362 7.28 2.32 9.31
C ASP A 362 7.22 1.58 7.96
N TRP A 363 7.18 2.31 6.83
CA TRP A 363 7.14 1.72 5.50
C TRP A 363 8.42 0.92 5.19
N LEU A 364 9.58 1.43 5.55
CA LEU A 364 10.85 0.74 5.35
C LEU A 364 10.98 -0.52 6.22
N LEU A 365 10.32 -0.56 7.37
CA LEU A 365 10.21 -1.75 8.21
C LEU A 365 9.08 -2.69 7.74
N GLY A 366 8.20 -2.27 6.83
CA GLY A 366 7.07 -3.08 6.39
C GLY A 366 5.91 -3.10 7.39
N HIS A 367 5.81 -2.11 8.28
CA HIS A 367 4.60 -1.85 9.07
C HIS A 367 3.53 -1.08 8.28
N ARG A 368 3.93 -0.50 7.15
CA ARG A 368 3.06 0.17 6.19
C ARG A 368 3.49 -0.23 4.80
N GLU A 369 2.57 -0.12 3.86
CA GLU A 369 2.82 -0.26 2.44
C GLU A 369 2.38 1.02 1.73
N VAL A 370 2.77 1.16 0.46
CA VAL A 370 2.38 2.32 -0.35
C VAL A 370 1.84 1.79 -1.67
N TYR A 371 0.66 2.27 -2.06
CA TYR A 371 0.03 1.90 -3.33
C TYR A 371 -0.35 3.16 -4.13
N ALA A 372 -0.09 3.13 -5.42
CA ALA A 372 -0.62 4.10 -6.37
C ALA A 372 -2.01 3.65 -6.82
N PHE A 373 -3.01 4.48 -6.59
CA PHE A 373 -4.37 4.35 -7.12
C PHE A 373 -4.40 5.10 -8.45
N GLU A 374 -4.23 4.40 -9.56
CA GLU A 374 -4.24 4.95 -10.90
C GLU A 374 -5.64 4.83 -11.49
N GLY A 375 -6.34 5.96 -11.63
CA GLY A 375 -7.62 6.02 -12.34
C GLY A 375 -7.59 6.99 -13.51
N ASP A 376 -8.70 7.04 -14.24
CA ASP A 376 -8.84 7.87 -15.45
C ASP A 376 -8.71 9.39 -15.20
N VAL A 377 -8.96 9.85 -13.98
CA VAL A 377 -8.89 11.28 -13.62
C VAL A 377 -7.52 11.66 -13.11
N ALA A 378 -6.99 10.88 -12.15
CA ALA A 378 -5.67 11.11 -11.59
C ALA A 378 -5.11 9.86 -10.91
N THR A 379 -3.81 9.93 -10.62
CA THR A 379 -3.13 8.98 -9.75
C THR A 379 -2.97 9.57 -8.35
N VAL A 380 -3.34 8.82 -7.32
CA VAL A 380 -3.06 9.18 -5.93
C VAL A 380 -2.22 8.08 -5.27
N THR A 381 -1.02 8.43 -4.81
CA THR A 381 -0.14 7.50 -4.08
C THR A 381 -0.45 7.55 -2.60
N LEU A 382 -1.09 6.51 -2.08
CA LEU A 382 -1.55 6.44 -0.70
C LEU A 382 -0.68 5.50 0.13
N MET A 383 -0.31 5.94 1.33
CA MET A 383 0.29 5.07 2.33
C MET A 383 -0.81 4.36 3.14
N THR A 384 -0.64 3.06 3.39
CA THR A 384 -1.60 2.30 4.17
C THR A 384 -1.60 2.71 5.64
N ARG A 385 -2.64 2.34 6.38
CA ARG A 385 -2.59 2.28 7.84
C ARG A 385 -1.47 1.36 8.33
N ARG A 386 -1.05 1.57 9.58
CA ARG A 386 -0.04 0.73 10.22
C ARG A 386 -0.62 -0.64 10.54
N HIS A 387 0.19 -1.68 10.34
CA HIS A 387 -0.10 -3.04 10.80
C HIS A 387 1.10 -3.62 11.55
N ASP A 388 0.81 -4.46 12.53
CA ASP A 388 1.84 -5.20 13.25
C ASP A 388 2.25 -6.45 12.47
N TYR A 389 3.47 -6.92 12.70
CA TYR A 389 3.89 -8.20 12.18
C TYR A 389 3.03 -9.31 12.80
N VAL A 390 2.57 -10.22 11.95
CA VAL A 390 1.93 -11.43 12.45
C VAL A 390 3.02 -12.39 12.93
N GLN A 391 2.94 -12.82 14.18
CA GLN A 391 3.89 -13.77 14.75
C GLN A 391 3.57 -15.19 14.29
N TYR A 392 4.58 -15.90 13.78
CA TYR A 392 4.45 -17.29 13.40
C TYR A 392 5.46 -18.16 14.14
N GLN A 393 5.01 -19.34 14.58
CA GLN A 393 5.88 -20.31 15.23
C GLN A 393 6.55 -21.19 14.17
N ALA A 394 7.88 -21.26 14.22
CA ALA A 394 8.62 -22.25 13.44
C ALA A 394 8.21 -23.66 13.87
N ASN A 395 8.10 -24.58 12.90
CA ASN A 395 7.80 -25.98 13.19
C ASN A 395 8.97 -26.62 13.96
N PRO A 396 8.80 -27.04 15.23
CA PRO A 396 9.90 -27.58 16.03
C PRO A 396 10.50 -28.87 15.46
N LEU A 397 9.76 -29.58 14.60
CA LEU A 397 10.23 -30.79 13.94
C LEU A 397 11.20 -30.51 12.78
N GLU A 398 11.23 -29.27 12.27
CA GLU A 398 12.16 -28.84 11.22
C GLU A 398 13.46 -28.27 11.82
N LEU A 399 13.49 -28.04 13.14
CA LEU A 399 14.64 -27.55 13.85
C LEU A 399 15.63 -28.69 14.15
N PRO A 400 16.96 -28.42 14.13
CA PRO A 400 17.97 -29.42 14.44
C PRO A 400 17.77 -29.95 15.86
N GLN A 401 17.56 -31.26 16.00
CA GLN A 401 17.45 -31.92 17.31
C GLN A 401 18.80 -32.41 17.86
N ALA A 402 19.86 -32.37 17.07
CA ALA A 402 21.24 -32.64 17.47
C ALA A 402 22.22 -31.90 16.54
N ALA A 403 23.37 -31.50 17.09
CA ALA A 403 24.45 -30.79 16.41
C ALA A 403 25.32 -31.71 15.55
#